data_AF-A0A7X9XET1-F1
#
_entry.id   AF-A0A7X9XET1-F1
#
_cell.length_a   1.000
_cell.length_b   1.000
_cell.length_c   1.000
_cell.angle_alpha   90.00
_cell.angle_beta   90.00
_cell.angle_gamma   90.00
#
_symmetry.space_group_name_H-M   'P 1'
#
loop_
_entity.id
_entity.type
_entity.pdbx_description
1 polymer ?
#
loop_
_entity_poly.entity_id
_entity_poly.type
_entity_poly.pdbx_seq_one_letter_code
_entity_poly.pdbx_strand_id
1 'polypeptide(L)'
;MNAKSQELLTLVSDIKFTITKLDPAKHQPLINILMEYAEKIEEDHKNFKSLINPFISSVEQCISDNNMIVPKDVTVLIDSFKAFLPK
;
A
#
# COMPACT_ATOMS: atom_id res chain seq x y z
N MET A 1 12.65 5.82 -19.90
CA MET A 1 11.67 5.34 -18.89
C MET A 1 10.57 6.38 -18.80
N ASN A 2 9.29 6.03 -18.94
CA ASN A 2 8.20 7.02 -18.86
C ASN A 2 7.87 7.31 -17.38
N ALA A 3 7.42 8.52 -17.05
CA ALA A 3 7.15 8.93 -15.67
C ALA A 3 6.13 8.02 -14.95
N LYS A 4 5.08 7.55 -15.63
CA LYS A 4 4.07 6.62 -15.08
C LYS A 4 4.68 5.28 -14.68
N SER A 5 5.63 4.78 -15.46
CA SER A 5 6.37 3.54 -15.13
C SER A 5 7.23 3.73 -13.88
N GLN A 6 7.74 4.94 -13.64
CA GLN A 6 8.53 5.23 -12.45
C GLN A 6 7.66 5.39 -11.20
N GLU A 7 6.52 6.08 -11.31
CA GLU A 7 5.52 6.20 -10.24
C GLU A 7 5.03 4.83 -9.75
N LEU A 8 4.75 3.91 -10.68
CA LEU A 8 4.38 2.54 -10.38
C LEU A 8 5.47 1.78 -9.60
N LEU A 9 6.71 1.82 -10.12
CA LEU A 9 7.83 1.13 -9.50
C LEU A 9 8.08 1.65 -8.09
N THR A 10 7.87 2.95 -7.85
CA THR A 10 7.94 3.54 -6.51
C THR A 10 6.88 2.98 -5.58
N LEU A 11 5.59 2.98 -5.96
CA LEU A 11 4.51 2.50 -5.08
C LEU A 11 4.66 1.02 -4.70
N VAL A 12 4.98 0.18 -5.68
CA VAL A 12 5.20 -1.25 -5.44
C VAL A 12 6.42 -1.47 -4.55
N SER A 13 7.50 -0.72 -4.77
CA SER A 13 8.70 -0.79 -3.92
C SER A 13 8.42 -0.32 -2.50
N ASP A 14 7.65 0.75 -2.32
CA ASP A 14 7.25 1.28 -1.02
C ASP A 14 6.40 0.27 -0.25
N ILE A 15 5.48 -0.43 -0.93
CA ILE A 15 4.72 -1.53 -0.33
C ILE A 15 5.67 -2.65 0.12
N LYS A 16 6.52 -3.15 -0.80
CA LYS A 16 7.45 -4.26 -0.50
C LYS A 16 8.41 -3.90 0.64
N PHE A 17 8.90 -2.67 0.68
CA PHE A 17 9.74 -2.17 1.77
C PHE A 17 8.97 -2.02 3.09
N THR A 18 7.71 -1.62 3.06
CA THR A 18 6.87 -1.55 4.28
C THR A 18 6.65 -2.94 4.86
N ILE A 19 6.40 -3.95 4.01
CA ILE A 19 6.21 -5.34 4.44
C ILE A 19 7.43 -5.86 5.22
N THR A 20 8.67 -5.55 4.80
CA THR A 20 9.88 -6.05 5.50
C THR A 20 10.07 -5.47 6.90
N LYS A 21 9.36 -4.38 7.24
CA LYS A 21 9.40 -3.75 8.57
C LYS A 21 8.29 -4.23 9.50
N LEU A 22 7.29 -4.92 8.98
CA LEU A 22 6.18 -5.42 9.78
C LEU A 22 6.56 -6.75 10.43
N ASP A 23 6.21 -6.89 11.71
CA ASP A 23 6.29 -8.16 12.44
C ASP A 23 5.17 -9.11 11.94
N PRO A 24 5.49 -10.23 11.24
CA PRO A 24 4.47 -11.12 10.70
C PRO A 24 3.60 -11.76 11.79
N ALA A 25 4.13 -11.98 13.00
CA ALA A 25 3.35 -12.55 14.09
C ALA A 25 2.22 -11.62 14.58
N LYS A 26 2.34 -10.32 14.32
CA LYS A 26 1.38 -9.29 14.76
C LYS A 26 0.59 -8.68 13.61
N HIS A 27 1.15 -8.66 12.41
CA HIS A 27 0.62 -7.89 11.29
C HIS A 27 0.29 -8.75 10.06
N GLN A 28 0.20 -10.09 10.19
CA GLN A 28 -0.05 -10.97 9.04
C GLN A 28 -1.26 -10.55 8.18
N PRO A 29 -2.44 -10.18 8.76
CA PRO A 29 -3.57 -9.70 7.96
C PRO A 29 -3.21 -8.48 7.10
N LEU A 30 -2.46 -7.54 7.67
CA LEU A 30 -2.04 -6.32 6.97
C LEU A 30 -1.00 -6.63 5.90
N ILE A 31 -0.03 -7.51 6.18
CA ILE A 31 0.95 -7.98 5.20
C ILE A 31 0.24 -8.59 3.98
N ASN A 32 -0.79 -9.40 4.20
CA ASN A 32 -1.55 -10.00 3.10
C ASN A 32 -2.22 -8.95 2.23
N ILE A 33 -2.87 -7.93 2.82
CA ILE A 33 -3.48 -6.80 2.09
C ILE A 33 -2.42 -6.06 1.28
N LEU A 34 -1.27 -5.76 1.89
CA LEU A 34 -0.18 -5.07 1.22
C LEU A 34 0.35 -5.88 0.02
N MET A 35 0.55 -7.18 0.18
CA MET A 35 0.98 -8.05 -0.92
C MET A 35 -0.03 -8.09 -2.07
N GLU A 36 -1.32 -8.25 -1.76
CA GLU A 36 -2.40 -8.27 -2.77
C GLU A 36 -2.43 -6.96 -3.59
N TYR A 37 -2.27 -5.81 -2.93
CA TYR A 37 -2.25 -4.53 -3.65
C TYR A 37 -0.97 -4.31 -4.46
N ALA A 38 0.18 -4.82 -4.01
CA ALA A 38 1.40 -4.78 -4.82
C ALA A 38 1.20 -5.53 -6.14
N GLU A 39 0.61 -6.72 -6.09
CA GLU A 39 0.28 -7.53 -7.28
C GLU A 39 -0.75 -6.83 -8.17
N LYS A 40 -1.85 -6.32 -7.61
CA LYS A 40 -2.88 -5.58 -8.39
C LYS A 40 -2.32 -4.35 -9.10
N ILE A 41 -1.41 -3.63 -8.45
CA ILE A 41 -0.75 -2.46 -9.05
C ILE A 41 0.17 -2.90 -10.19
N GLU A 42 0.94 -3.97 -10.01
CA GLU A 42 1.78 -4.54 -11.07
C GLU A 42 0.94 -5.00 -12.28
N GLU A 43 -0.21 -5.63 -12.04
CA GLU A 43 -1.14 -6.09 -13.08
C GLU A 43 -1.85 -4.94 -13.81
N ASP A 44 -2.44 -3.99 -13.09
CA ASP A 44 -3.15 -2.83 -13.66
C ASP A 44 -2.31 -1.54 -13.64
N HIS A 45 -1.07 -1.65 -14.13
CA HIS A 45 -0.09 -0.57 -14.09
C HIS A 45 -0.53 0.71 -14.84
N LYS A 46 -1.53 0.62 -15.73
CA LYS A 46 -2.05 1.78 -16.48
C LYS A 46 -3.10 2.56 -15.68
N ASN A 47 -3.82 1.91 -14.77
CA ASN A 47 -4.90 2.51 -13.99
C ASN A 47 -4.71 2.36 -12.48
N PHE A 48 -3.49 2.13 -12.00
CA PHE A 48 -3.18 1.98 -10.57
C PHE A 48 -3.73 3.10 -9.69
N LYS A 49 -3.92 4.32 -10.23
CA LYS A 49 -4.52 5.43 -9.48
C LYS A 49 -5.93 5.13 -8.97
N SER A 50 -6.69 4.31 -9.70
CA SER A 50 -8.01 3.83 -9.26
C SER A 50 -7.93 2.90 -8.05
N LEU A 51 -6.78 2.27 -7.82
CA LEU A 51 -6.53 1.36 -6.70
C LEU A 51 -6.09 2.10 -5.43
N ILE A 52 -5.74 3.40 -5.49
CA ILE A 52 -5.24 4.16 -4.34
C ILE A 52 -6.30 4.27 -3.23
N ASN A 53 -7.51 4.72 -3.56
CA ASN A 53 -8.58 4.85 -2.56
C ASN A 53 -8.99 3.49 -1.96
N PRO A 54 -9.23 2.44 -2.78
CA PRO A 54 -9.40 1.09 -2.27
C PRO A 54 -8.27 0.63 -1.36
N PHE A 55 -7.00 0.86 -1.73
CA PHE A 55 -5.84 0.51 -0.92
C PHE A 55 -5.90 1.14 0.47
N ILE A 56 -6.10 2.46 0.53
CA ILE A 56 -6.16 3.19 1.81
C ILE A 56 -7.29 2.64 2.66
N SER A 57 -8.49 2.49 2.08
CA SER A 57 -9.66 1.98 2.81
C SER A 57 -9.44 0.54 3.31
N SER A 58 -8.88 -0.35 2.48
CA SER A 58 -8.58 -1.73 2.88
C SER A 58 -7.57 -1.80 4.01
N VAL A 59 -6.52 -0.97 3.97
CA VAL A 59 -5.50 -0.91 5.03
C VAL A 59 -6.09 -0.38 6.33
N GLU A 60 -6.82 0.74 6.29
CA GLU A 60 -7.45 1.34 7.47
C GLU A 60 -8.47 0.38 8.10
N GLN A 61 -9.30 -0.27 7.27
CA GLN A 61 -10.25 -1.28 7.72
C GLN A 61 -9.53 -2.48 8.36
N CYS A 62 -8.47 -3.00 7.73
CA CYS A 62 -7.70 -4.13 8.27
C CYS A 62 -7.10 -3.82 9.64
N ILE A 63 -6.59 -2.60 9.84
CA ILE A 63 -6.06 -2.16 11.13
C ILE A 63 -7.19 -2.11 12.17
N SER A 64 -8.35 -1.55 11.81
CA SER A 64 -9.52 -1.45 12.68
C SER A 64 -10.06 -2.83 13.07
N ASP A 65 -10.29 -3.72 12.12
CA ASP A 65 -10.88 -5.05 12.33
C ASP A 65 -10.02 -5.94 13.23
N ASN A 66 -8.70 -5.76 13.19
CA ASN A 66 -7.75 -6.53 13.97
C ASN A 66 -7.28 -5.81 15.25
N ASN A 67 -7.87 -4.65 15.58
CA ASN A 67 -7.47 -3.79 16.71
C ASN A 67 -5.94 -3.56 16.75
N MET A 68 -5.31 -3.38 15.58
CA MET A 68 -3.86 -3.21 15.49
C MET A 68 -3.46 -1.80 15.92
N ILE A 69 -2.32 -1.70 16.61
CA ILE A 69 -1.63 -0.42 16.72
C ILE A 69 -1.12 -0.06 15.33
N VAL A 70 -1.54 1.09 14.79
CA VAL A 70 -1.15 1.56 13.46
C VAL A 70 0.39 1.60 13.35
N PRO A 71 1.01 0.78 12.49
CA PRO A 71 2.46 0.84 12.30
C PRO A 71 2.85 2.16 11.61
N LYS A 72 3.89 2.81 12.11
CA LYS A 72 4.35 4.11 11.57
C LYS A 72 4.67 4.03 10.08
N ASP A 73 5.33 2.95 9.65
CA ASP A 73 5.68 2.75 8.24
C ASP A 73 4.44 2.61 7.34
N VAL A 74 3.35 2.07 7.86
CA VAL A 74 2.07 1.96 7.13
C VAL A 74 1.40 3.32 7.00
N THR A 75 1.51 4.19 8.01
CA THR A 75 1.04 5.58 7.89
C THR A 75 1.81 6.33 6.80
N VAL A 76 3.14 6.20 6.78
CA VAL A 76 3.99 6.79 5.74
C VAL A 76 3.62 6.26 4.37
N LEU A 77 3.35 4.96 4.25
CA LEU A 77 2.90 4.35 3.01
C LEU A 77 1.56 4.94 2.53
N ILE A 78 0.58 5.08 3.41
CA ILE A 78 -0.71 5.71 3.09
C ILE A 78 -0.50 7.15 2.59
N ASP A 79 0.38 7.92 3.22
CA ASP A 79 0.68 9.29 2.81
C ASP A 79 1.35 9.34 1.43
N SER A 80 2.29 8.42 1.14
CA SER A 80 2.86 8.26 -0.20
C SER A 80 1.79 8.00 -1.25
N PHE A 81 0.82 7.13 -0.94
CA PHE A 81 -0.32 6.83 -1.83
C PHE A 81 -1.23 8.05 -2.04
N LYS A 82 -1.55 8.79 -0.97
CA LYS A 82 -2.36 10.02 -1.05
C LYS A 82 -1.72 11.10 -1.92
N ALA A 83 -0.40 11.16 -2.01
CA ALA A 83 0.31 12.12 -2.86
C ALA A 83 -0.01 12.00 -4.37
N PHE A 84 -0.54 10.86 -4.81
CA PHE A 84 -0.94 10.62 -6.20
C PHE A 84 -2.39 11.02 -6.51
N LEU A 85 -3.19 11.36 -5.49
CA LEU A 85 -4.55 11.85 -5.65
C LEU A 85 -4.55 13.36 -5.98
N PRO A 86 -5.52 13.84 -6.77
CA PRO A 86 -5.70 15.27 -6.98
C PRO A 86 -5.99 15.98 -5.64
N LYS A 87 -5.40 17.17 -5.46
CA LYS A 87 -5.65 18.04 -4.31
C LYS A 87 -6.95 18.81 -4.44
#